data_AF-A0A431HSQ2-F1
#
_entry.id   AF-A0A431HSQ2-F1
#
_cell.length_a   1.000
_cell.length_b   1.000
_cell.length_c   1.000
_cell.angle_alpha   90.00
_cell.angle_beta   90.00
_cell.angle_gamma   90.00
#
_symmetry.space_group_name_H-M   'P 1'
#
loop_
_entity.id
_entity.type
_entity.pdbx_description
1 polymer ?
#
loop_
_entity_poly.entity_id
_entity_poly.type
_entity_poly.pdbx_seq_one_letter_code
_entity_poly.pdbx_strand_id
1 'polypeptide(L)'
;MKTILKKLESNYVTPSDGYFALQPSENEQIHWDHCREQFAAKFTKNITGFFFTYPKDKYEDIESFLNKFERICHEGNYEFSLFSKTNKTNVLWIEVSKFWLDCSMRKSLLTILLRCGINYDLKIDNFEEALFDEKYKENLYVRQTKNAILRFMFGFCKFTGPELEDKFQTSVIKHGWKQEFFNIDDFLLKNRLIPLVDKQESIANCVFNDSLWI
;
A
#
# COMPACT_ATOMS: atom_id res chain seq x y z
N MET A 1 -12.86 -20.88 7.52
CA MET A 1 -12.34 -20.25 6.28
C MET A 1 -11.51 -21.28 5.54
N LYS A 2 -11.78 -21.57 4.25
CA LYS A 2 -10.92 -22.45 3.45
C LYS A 2 -9.71 -21.63 2.99
N THR A 3 -8.52 -21.95 3.48
CA THR A 3 -7.28 -21.36 2.97
C THR A 3 -7.03 -21.90 1.56
N ILE A 4 -7.21 -21.06 0.55
CA ILE A 4 -6.87 -21.42 -0.83
C ILE A 4 -5.35 -21.28 -0.97
N LEU A 5 -4.64 -22.40 -1.05
CA LEU A 5 -3.22 -22.40 -1.35
C LEU A 5 -3.02 -22.06 -2.84
N LYS A 6 -2.53 -20.85 -3.12
CA LYS A 6 -2.06 -20.49 -4.46
C LYS A 6 -0.72 -21.21 -4.72
N LYS A 7 -0.66 -22.01 -5.78
CA LYS A 7 0.56 -22.72 -6.17
C LYS A 7 1.40 -21.84 -7.10
N LEU A 8 2.64 -21.61 -6.71
CA LEU A 8 3.72 -21.11 -7.56
C LEU A 8 4.45 -22.31 -8.18
N GLU A 9 4.85 -22.21 -9.44
CA GLU A 9 5.62 -23.27 -10.10
C GLU A 9 6.93 -23.58 -9.34
N SER A 10 7.34 -24.85 -9.33
CA SER A 10 8.39 -25.35 -8.42
C SER A 10 9.77 -24.75 -8.66
N ASN A 11 10.07 -24.35 -9.90
CA ASN A 11 11.44 -24.10 -10.36
C ASN A 11 11.91 -22.65 -10.18
N TYR A 12 11.10 -21.78 -9.58
CA TYR A 12 11.47 -20.39 -9.37
C TYR A 12 12.25 -20.16 -8.05
N VAL A 13 13.28 -19.30 -8.12
CA VAL A 13 14.09 -18.85 -6.98
C VAL A 13 13.46 -17.60 -6.37
N THR A 14 12.90 -17.71 -5.16
CA THR A 14 12.29 -16.57 -4.47
C THR A 14 13.31 -15.43 -4.27
N PRO A 15 12.99 -14.17 -4.62
CA PRO A 15 13.90 -13.04 -4.40
C PRO A 15 13.95 -12.68 -2.91
N SER A 16 14.75 -11.66 -2.58
CA SER A 16 14.77 -11.07 -1.24
C SER A 16 13.39 -10.51 -0.84
N ASP A 17 13.24 -10.19 0.44
CA ASP A 17 11.99 -9.68 1.00
C ASP A 17 11.61 -8.30 0.40
N GLY A 18 10.30 -8.02 0.35
CA GLY A 18 9.77 -6.75 -0.12
C GLY A 18 9.65 -6.60 -1.64
N TYR A 19 9.77 -7.70 -2.40
CA TYR A 19 9.55 -7.74 -3.85
C TYR A 19 8.08 -8.04 -4.14
N PHE A 20 7.62 -7.61 -5.31
CA PHE A 20 6.25 -7.78 -5.77
C PHE A 20 6.22 -8.53 -7.09
N ALA A 21 5.18 -9.31 -7.36
CA ALA A 21 4.97 -9.90 -8.68
C ALA A 21 3.49 -10.04 -8.99
N LEU A 22 3.10 -9.77 -10.23
CA LEU A 22 1.76 -10.08 -10.70
C LEU A 22 1.59 -11.58 -10.91
N GLN A 23 0.35 -12.05 -10.91
CA GLN A 23 0.06 -13.41 -11.38
C GLN A 23 0.42 -13.50 -12.87
N PRO A 24 1.32 -14.41 -13.28
CA PRO A 24 1.69 -14.55 -14.69
C PRO A 24 0.51 -15.11 -15.49
N SER A 25 0.51 -14.84 -16.79
CA SER A 25 -0.38 -15.53 -17.73
C SER A 25 0.02 -17.02 -17.83
N GLU A 26 -0.86 -17.86 -18.38
CA GLU A 26 -0.52 -19.26 -18.63
C GLU A 26 0.77 -19.36 -19.47
N ASN A 27 1.76 -20.11 -18.95
CA ASN A 27 3.09 -20.32 -19.54
C ASN A 27 4.10 -19.16 -19.43
N GLU A 28 3.77 -18.07 -18.74
CA GLU A 28 4.73 -16.99 -18.47
C GLU A 28 5.49 -17.22 -17.15
N GLN A 29 6.76 -16.82 -17.13
CA GLN A 29 7.55 -16.82 -15.89
C GLN A 29 7.15 -15.64 -15.00
N ILE A 30 7.18 -15.86 -13.69
CA ILE A 30 6.89 -14.81 -12.71
C ILE A 30 8.00 -13.76 -12.76
N HIS A 31 7.60 -12.52 -13.04
CA HIS A 31 8.49 -11.37 -13.02
C HIS A 31 8.37 -10.63 -11.68
N TRP A 32 9.50 -10.47 -10.98
CA TRP A 32 9.56 -9.81 -9.68
C TRP A 32 10.14 -8.40 -9.77
N ASP A 33 9.37 -7.45 -9.25
CA ASP A 33 9.69 -6.04 -9.22
C ASP A 33 10.22 -5.65 -7.82
N HIS A 34 11.47 -5.20 -7.78
CA HIS A 34 12.02 -4.53 -6.59
C HIS A 34 11.60 -3.06 -6.52
N CYS A 35 11.38 -2.41 -7.66
CA CYS A 35 10.99 -1.01 -7.71
C CYS A 35 9.47 -0.91 -7.52
N ARG A 36 9.06 -0.27 -6.42
CA ARG A 36 7.65 -0.07 -6.07
C ARG A 36 6.89 0.72 -7.13
N GLU A 37 7.53 1.74 -7.68
CA GLU A 37 6.94 2.63 -8.67
C GLU A 37 6.70 1.89 -9.99
N GLN A 38 7.63 1.03 -10.40
CA GLN A 38 7.45 0.14 -11.57
C GLN A 38 6.33 -0.87 -11.32
N PHE A 39 6.29 -1.50 -10.15
CA PHE A 39 5.24 -2.46 -9.82
C PHE A 39 3.84 -1.80 -9.77
N ALA A 40 3.71 -0.68 -9.05
CA ALA A 40 2.44 0.01 -8.86
C ALA A 40 1.81 0.47 -10.18
N ALA A 41 2.62 0.74 -11.19
CA ALA A 41 2.16 1.08 -12.53
C ALA A 41 1.62 -0.12 -13.32
N LYS A 42 2.23 -1.31 -13.16
CA LYS A 42 1.72 -2.56 -13.74
C LYS A 42 0.40 -3.01 -13.09
N PHE A 43 0.14 -2.55 -11.86
CA PHE A 43 -1.02 -2.92 -11.08
C PHE A 43 -2.29 -2.20 -11.57
N THR A 44 -2.99 -2.76 -12.56
CA THR A 44 -4.20 -2.17 -13.16
C THR A 44 -5.48 -2.54 -12.39
N LYS A 45 -6.61 -1.86 -12.68
CA LYS A 45 -7.91 -2.10 -12.01
C LYS A 45 -8.49 -3.50 -12.24
N ASN A 46 -8.04 -4.20 -13.29
CA ASN A 46 -8.52 -5.55 -13.62
C ASN A 46 -7.76 -6.64 -12.85
N ILE A 47 -6.70 -6.27 -12.14
CA ILE A 47 -5.89 -7.21 -11.37
C ILE A 47 -6.54 -7.36 -9.99
N THR A 48 -6.82 -8.60 -9.61
CA THR A 48 -7.44 -8.92 -8.32
C THR A 48 -6.42 -8.95 -7.19
N GLY A 49 -5.17 -9.29 -7.48
CA GLY A 49 -4.14 -9.42 -6.48
C GLY A 49 -2.75 -9.61 -7.03
N PHE A 50 -1.79 -9.77 -6.13
CA PHE A 50 -0.39 -9.97 -6.46
C PHE A 50 0.36 -10.77 -5.40
N PHE A 51 1.54 -11.24 -5.76
CA PHE A 51 2.49 -11.88 -4.86
C PHE A 51 3.39 -10.85 -4.19
N PHE A 52 3.71 -11.09 -2.92
CA PHE A 52 4.64 -10.28 -2.13
C PHE A 52 5.60 -11.19 -1.38
N THR A 53 6.91 -10.90 -1.44
CA THR A 53 7.92 -11.62 -0.65
C THR A 53 8.08 -10.99 0.74
N TYR A 54 8.25 -11.83 1.75
CA TYR A 54 8.35 -11.40 3.14
C TYR A 54 9.22 -12.34 3.98
N PRO A 55 9.81 -11.88 5.09
CA PRO A 55 10.61 -12.72 5.95
C PRO A 55 9.78 -13.88 6.53
N LYS A 56 10.45 -14.99 6.87
CA LYS A 56 9.77 -16.12 7.49
C LYS A 56 9.00 -15.66 8.75
N ASP A 57 7.82 -16.23 8.95
CA ASP A 57 6.95 -15.99 10.12
C ASP A 57 6.35 -14.57 10.20
N LYS A 58 6.49 -13.72 9.16
CA LYS A 58 5.88 -12.37 9.10
C LYS A 58 4.49 -12.28 8.46
N TYR A 59 3.87 -13.42 8.13
CA TYR A 59 2.57 -13.45 7.45
C TYR A 59 1.47 -12.72 8.26
N GLU A 60 1.30 -13.09 9.54
CA GLU A 60 0.22 -12.56 10.39
C GLU A 60 0.47 -11.09 10.75
N ASP A 61 1.73 -10.70 10.90
CA ASP A 61 2.14 -9.31 11.13
C ASP A 61 1.72 -8.42 9.94
N ILE A 62 2.09 -8.80 8.71
CA ILE A 62 1.77 -8.02 7.51
C ILE A 62 0.26 -7.90 7.28
N GLU A 63 -0.47 -9.02 7.41
CA GLU A 63 -1.92 -9.06 7.31
C GLU A 63 -2.57 -8.13 8.35
N SER A 64 -2.16 -8.25 9.61
CA SER A 64 -2.71 -7.43 10.70
C SER A 64 -2.40 -5.95 10.54
N PHE A 65 -1.17 -5.62 10.10
CA PHE A 65 -0.75 -4.25 9.82
C PHE A 65 -1.63 -3.60 8.75
N LEU A 66 -1.80 -4.26 7.60
CA LEU A 66 -2.60 -3.67 6.52
C LEU A 66 -4.07 -3.57 6.91
N ASN A 67 -4.64 -4.60 7.54
CA ASN A 67 -6.02 -4.59 8.02
C ASN A 67 -6.27 -3.46 9.04
N LYS A 68 -5.30 -3.17 9.90
CA LYS A 68 -5.36 -2.03 10.82
C LYS A 68 -5.35 -0.70 10.07
N PHE A 69 -4.48 -0.56 9.07
CA PHE A 69 -4.42 0.64 8.23
C PHE A 69 -5.72 0.86 7.42
N GLU A 70 -6.26 -0.19 6.81
CA GLU A 70 -7.52 -0.16 6.06
C GLU A 70 -8.72 0.24 6.94
N ARG A 71 -8.80 -0.35 8.15
CA ARG A 71 -9.82 -0.01 9.14
C ARG A 71 -9.82 1.48 9.50
N ILE A 72 -8.63 2.07 9.66
CA ILE A 72 -8.47 3.50 9.92
C ILE A 72 -8.95 4.33 8.71
N CYS A 73 -8.59 3.94 7.50
CA CYS A 73 -8.82 4.77 6.31
C CYS A 73 -10.29 4.85 5.88
N HIS A 74 -11.02 3.73 5.86
CA HIS A 74 -12.32 3.68 5.19
C HIS A 74 -13.48 3.13 6.02
N GLU A 75 -13.30 2.88 7.33
CA GLU A 75 -14.38 2.62 8.31
C GLU A 75 -15.46 1.61 7.85
N GLY A 76 -15.09 0.61 7.04
CA GLY A 76 -16.00 -0.44 6.58
C GLY A 76 -16.75 -0.16 5.26
N ASN A 77 -16.49 0.95 4.56
CA ASN A 77 -17.09 1.22 3.24
C ASN A 77 -16.57 0.31 2.11
N TYR A 78 -15.47 -0.41 2.38
CA TYR A 78 -14.83 -1.33 1.44
C TYR A 78 -14.53 -2.63 2.18
N GLU A 79 -14.56 -3.74 1.45
CA GLU A 79 -14.02 -5.01 1.93
C GLU A 79 -12.51 -4.87 2.17
N PHE A 80 -11.99 -5.55 3.18
CA PHE A 80 -10.54 -5.57 3.44
C PHE A 80 -9.81 -6.42 2.41
N SER A 81 -8.51 -6.14 2.25
CA SER A 81 -7.65 -7.01 1.46
C SER A 81 -7.59 -8.41 2.08
N LEU A 82 -7.58 -9.45 1.25
CA LEU A 82 -7.51 -10.84 1.69
C LEU A 82 -6.10 -11.39 1.48
N PHE A 83 -5.62 -12.14 2.45
CA PHE A 83 -4.29 -12.72 2.43
C PHE A 83 -4.38 -14.24 2.29
N SER A 84 -3.44 -14.81 1.54
CA SER A 84 -3.36 -16.26 1.36
C SER A 84 -1.91 -16.71 1.31
N LYS A 85 -1.61 -17.79 2.03
CA LYS A 85 -0.30 -18.45 1.96
C LYS A 85 -0.14 -19.13 0.60
N THR A 86 1.08 -19.15 0.08
CA THR A 86 1.43 -19.94 -1.10
C THR A 86 2.13 -21.24 -0.70
N ASN A 87 2.53 -22.05 -1.67
CA ASN A 87 3.41 -23.19 -1.45
C ASN A 87 4.86 -22.80 -1.09
N LYS A 88 5.22 -21.51 -1.18
CA LYS A 88 6.51 -20.98 -0.73
C LYS A 88 6.31 -20.24 0.59
N THR A 89 7.10 -20.55 1.61
CA THR A 89 6.89 -20.06 2.99
C THR A 89 7.13 -18.56 3.18
N ASN A 90 7.81 -17.93 2.22
CA ASN A 90 8.18 -16.51 2.22
C ASN A 90 7.49 -15.73 1.07
N VAL A 91 6.41 -16.28 0.51
CA VAL A 91 5.59 -15.61 -0.51
C VAL A 91 4.12 -15.73 -0.14
N LEU A 92 3.44 -14.58 -0.12
CA LEU A 92 2.02 -14.50 0.14
C LEU A 92 1.31 -13.92 -1.09
N TRP A 93 0.06 -14.32 -1.25
CA TRP A 93 -0.86 -13.74 -2.21
C TRP A 93 -1.73 -12.71 -1.48
N ILE A 94 -1.83 -11.51 -2.03
CA ILE A 94 -2.70 -10.44 -1.55
C ILE A 94 -3.78 -10.22 -2.60
N GLU A 95 -5.02 -10.55 -2.29
CA GLU A 95 -6.18 -10.06 -3.04
C GLU A 95 -6.54 -8.69 -2.48
N VAL A 96 -6.38 -7.66 -3.31
CA VAL A 96 -6.34 -6.29 -2.84
C VAL A 96 -7.74 -5.70 -2.81
N SER A 97 -8.07 -5.00 -1.72
CA SER A 97 -9.32 -4.26 -1.62
C SER A 97 -9.51 -3.30 -2.80
N LYS A 98 -10.75 -3.18 -3.29
CA LYS A 98 -11.14 -2.18 -4.30
C LYS A 98 -10.72 -0.77 -3.90
N PHE A 99 -10.71 -0.47 -2.61
CA PHE A 99 -10.22 0.81 -2.07
C PHE A 99 -8.86 1.18 -2.63
N TRP A 100 -7.91 0.25 -2.67
CA TRP A 100 -6.55 0.54 -3.15
C TRP A 100 -6.48 0.62 -4.67
N LEU A 101 -7.34 -0.08 -5.39
CA LEU A 101 -7.37 -0.15 -6.86
C LEU A 101 -7.94 1.13 -7.51
N ASP A 102 -8.70 1.93 -6.77
CA ASP A 102 -9.43 3.09 -7.31
C ASP A 102 -8.54 4.14 -7.97
N CYS A 103 -7.35 4.40 -7.42
CA CYS A 103 -6.42 5.39 -7.98
C CYS A 103 -4.94 4.99 -7.87
N SER A 104 -4.11 5.53 -8.76
CA SER A 104 -2.68 5.24 -8.82
C SER A 104 -1.91 5.61 -7.55
N MET A 105 -2.28 6.71 -6.88
CA MET A 105 -1.65 7.12 -5.62
C MET A 105 -1.89 6.12 -4.49
N ARG A 106 -3.09 5.56 -4.38
CA ARG A 106 -3.40 4.52 -3.39
C ARG A 106 -2.60 3.26 -3.65
N LYS A 107 -2.51 2.81 -4.90
CA LYS A 107 -1.65 1.67 -5.29
C LYS A 107 -0.19 1.92 -4.92
N SER A 108 0.32 3.13 -5.19
CA SER A 108 1.68 3.50 -4.81
C SER A 108 1.88 3.46 -3.29
N LEU A 109 0.95 4.04 -2.51
CA LEU A 109 1.00 3.98 -1.05
C LEU A 109 0.94 2.55 -0.52
N LEU A 110 0.07 1.69 -1.07
CA LEU A 110 -0.04 0.28 -0.67
C LEU A 110 1.31 -0.44 -0.73
N THR A 111 2.08 -0.24 -1.80
CA THR A 111 3.41 -0.87 -1.92
C THR A 111 4.41 -0.39 -0.87
N ILE A 112 4.27 0.86 -0.40
CA ILE A 112 5.08 1.40 0.69
C ILE A 112 4.64 0.76 2.01
N LEU A 113 3.35 0.72 2.27
CA LEU A 113 2.76 0.17 3.50
C LEU A 113 3.07 -1.32 3.67
N LEU A 114 3.05 -2.11 2.60
CA LEU A 114 3.39 -3.53 2.68
C LEU A 114 4.84 -3.76 3.13
N ARG A 115 5.76 -2.88 2.74
CA ARG A 115 7.15 -2.93 3.24
C ARG A 115 7.26 -2.49 4.69
N CYS A 116 6.47 -1.51 5.13
CA CYS A 116 6.37 -1.15 6.54
C CYS A 116 5.80 -2.31 7.38
N GLY A 117 4.83 -3.05 6.82
CA GLY A 117 4.25 -4.23 7.48
C GLY A 117 5.25 -5.34 7.81
N ILE A 118 6.38 -5.42 7.11
CA ILE A 118 7.48 -6.35 7.45
C ILE A 118 8.05 -6.05 8.86
N ASN A 119 8.05 -4.78 9.26
CA ASN A 119 8.59 -4.31 10.53
C ASN A 119 7.57 -4.33 11.68
N TYR A 120 6.30 -4.61 11.38
CA TYR A 120 5.27 -4.75 12.37
C TYR A 120 5.43 -6.05 13.17
N ASP A 121 5.11 -6.00 14.45
CA ASP A 121 5.03 -7.11 15.38
C ASP A 121 3.67 -7.04 16.07
N LEU A 122 2.81 -7.99 15.70
CA LEU A 122 1.44 -8.08 16.21
C LEU A 122 1.38 -8.27 17.73
N LYS A 123 2.40 -8.88 18.35
CA LYS A 123 2.37 -9.20 19.78
C LYS A 123 2.51 -7.98 20.66
N ILE A 124 3.26 -6.98 20.21
CA ILE A 124 3.48 -5.71 20.92
C ILE A 124 2.72 -4.54 20.28
N ASP A 125 2.02 -4.78 19.17
CA ASP A 125 1.26 -3.79 18.40
C ASP A 125 2.04 -2.49 18.12
N ASN A 126 3.27 -2.63 17.63
CA ASN A 126 4.17 -1.51 17.32
C ASN A 126 3.81 -0.76 16.03
N PHE A 127 2.52 -0.54 15.77
CA PHE A 127 2.01 -0.04 14.48
C PHE A 127 2.63 1.31 14.07
N GLU A 128 2.72 2.26 15.00
CA GLU A 128 3.31 3.57 14.73
C GLU A 128 4.82 3.47 14.46
N GLU A 129 5.53 2.62 15.21
CA GLU A 129 6.96 2.38 15.00
C GLU A 129 7.21 1.73 13.63
N ALA A 130 6.45 0.70 13.29
CA ALA A 130 6.54 0.01 12.01
C ALA A 130 6.33 0.97 10.83
N LEU A 131 5.54 2.03 11.02
CA LEU A 131 5.25 3.03 9.99
C LEU A 131 6.28 4.18 9.96
N PHE A 132 6.66 4.76 11.11
CA PHE A 132 7.40 6.03 11.17
C PHE A 132 8.78 5.96 11.82
N ASP A 133 9.17 4.86 12.48
CA ASP A 133 10.44 4.78 13.18
C ASP A 133 11.63 4.88 12.21
N GLU A 134 12.66 5.62 12.62
CA GLU A 134 13.85 5.89 11.84
C GLU A 134 14.80 4.69 11.72
N LYS A 135 14.68 3.71 12.64
CA LYS A 135 15.51 2.51 12.65
C LYS A 135 15.29 1.61 11.42
N TYR A 136 14.14 1.72 10.78
CA TYR A 136 13.77 0.94 9.61
C TYR A 136 14.07 1.68 8.31
N LYS A 137 14.90 1.10 7.45
CA LYS A 137 15.32 1.72 6.18
C LYS A 137 14.16 1.80 5.19
N GLU A 138 13.23 0.86 5.27
CA GLU A 138 12.03 0.76 4.44
C GLU A 138 11.10 1.97 4.65
N ASN A 139 11.15 2.57 5.85
CA ASN A 139 10.31 3.69 6.26
C ASN A 139 10.78 5.05 5.76
N LEU A 140 11.92 5.13 5.05
CA LEU A 140 12.44 6.39 4.53
C LEU A 140 11.38 7.17 3.71
N TYR A 141 10.59 6.47 2.91
CA TYR A 141 9.55 7.07 2.07
C TYR A 141 8.40 7.60 2.92
N VAL A 142 7.97 6.81 3.91
CA VAL A 142 6.89 7.18 4.83
C VAL A 142 7.26 8.40 5.65
N ARG A 143 8.47 8.43 6.21
CA ARG A 143 8.99 9.56 6.99
C ARG A 143 9.00 10.86 6.18
N GLN A 144 9.45 10.77 4.93
CA GLN A 144 9.51 11.89 4.00
C GLN A 144 8.13 12.41 3.56
N THR A 145 7.07 11.64 3.78
CA THR A 145 5.68 12.00 3.46
C THR A 145 4.75 11.83 4.66
N LYS A 146 5.27 12.01 5.88
CA LYS A 146 4.53 11.69 7.13
C LYS A 146 3.18 12.41 7.18
N ASN A 147 3.16 13.71 6.92
CA ASN A 147 1.93 14.52 6.96
C ASN A 147 0.88 14.04 5.95
N ALA A 148 1.31 13.61 4.75
CA ALA A 148 0.41 13.06 3.75
C ALA A 148 -0.20 11.72 4.17
N ILE A 149 0.59 10.85 4.80
CA ILE A 149 0.12 9.55 5.29
C ILE A 149 -0.85 9.73 6.46
N LEU A 150 -0.52 10.59 7.42
CA LEU A 150 -1.44 10.93 8.52
C LEU A 150 -2.75 11.50 7.98
N ARG A 151 -2.68 12.47 7.06
CA ARG A 151 -3.85 13.04 6.40
C ARG A 151 -4.67 11.96 5.69
N PHE A 152 -4.03 11.04 4.99
CA PHE A 152 -4.70 9.90 4.34
C PHE A 152 -5.42 9.01 5.37
N MET A 153 -4.76 8.69 6.49
CA MET A 153 -5.35 7.92 7.60
C MET A 153 -6.57 8.62 8.22
N PHE A 154 -6.62 9.96 8.22
CA PHE A 154 -7.80 10.73 8.64
C PHE A 154 -8.95 10.75 7.60
N GLY A 155 -8.91 9.91 6.57
CA GLY A 155 -10.00 9.75 5.61
C GLY A 155 -9.91 10.66 4.37
N PHE A 156 -8.82 11.40 4.21
CA PHE A 156 -8.55 12.22 3.01
C PHE A 156 -7.94 11.37 1.89
N CYS A 157 -8.67 10.33 1.51
CA CYS A 157 -8.16 9.26 0.66
C CYS A 157 -8.33 9.53 -0.84
N LYS A 158 -8.99 10.63 -1.25
CA LYS A 158 -9.20 10.97 -2.66
C LYS A 158 -8.08 11.89 -3.13
N PHE A 159 -7.35 11.42 -4.14
CA PHE A 159 -6.32 12.19 -4.81
C PHE A 159 -6.91 13.03 -5.97
N THR A 160 -6.51 14.28 -6.07
CA THR A 160 -6.97 15.27 -7.07
C THR A 160 -5.81 15.88 -7.86
N GLY A 161 -4.61 15.32 -7.74
CA GLY A 161 -3.47 15.77 -8.52
C GLY A 161 -3.55 15.39 -10.00
N PRO A 162 -2.54 15.78 -10.80
CA PRO A 162 -2.47 15.39 -12.19
C PRO A 162 -2.54 13.88 -12.30
N GLU A 163 -3.40 13.39 -13.21
CA GLU A 163 -3.40 11.96 -13.49
C GLU A 163 -2.01 11.57 -13.99
N LEU A 164 -1.51 10.46 -13.46
CA LEU A 164 -0.40 9.78 -14.05
C LEU A 164 -0.88 9.25 -15.40
N GLU A 165 -0.77 10.07 -16.45
CA GLU A 165 -1.15 9.63 -17.77
C GLU A 165 -0.35 8.36 -18.10
N ASP A 166 -1.04 7.25 -18.37
CA ASP A 166 -0.48 5.98 -18.87
C ASP A 166 0.24 6.15 -20.24
N LYS A 167 0.37 7.38 -20.74
CA LYS A 167 0.85 7.73 -22.08
C LYS A 167 2.36 7.64 -22.25
N PHE A 168 3.13 7.44 -21.19
CA PHE A 168 4.57 7.26 -21.32
C PHE A 168 4.91 5.77 -21.42
N GLN A 169 5.04 5.28 -22.66
CA GLN A 169 5.70 4.00 -23.01
C GLN A 169 7.20 3.97 -22.65
N THR A 170 7.67 4.86 -21.78
CA THR A 170 9.05 4.83 -21.30
C THR A 170 9.13 3.80 -20.18
N SER A 171 10.15 2.95 -20.21
CA SER A 171 10.37 1.86 -19.24
C SER A 171 10.63 2.33 -17.80
N VAL A 172 10.56 3.64 -17.52
CA VAL A 172 10.97 4.24 -16.25
C VAL A 172 9.86 5.12 -15.70
N ILE A 173 8.91 4.50 -15.00
CA ILE A 173 7.87 5.21 -14.27
C ILE A 173 8.47 5.66 -12.93
N LYS A 174 8.67 6.97 -12.78
CA LYS A 174 9.30 7.57 -11.59
C LYS A 174 8.32 8.28 -10.66
N HIS A 175 7.06 8.43 -11.07
CA HIS A 175 6.12 9.25 -10.32
C HIS A 175 5.16 8.37 -9.52
N GLY A 176 5.08 8.64 -8.22
CA GLY A 176 4.33 7.88 -7.23
C GLY A 176 4.21 8.69 -5.93
N TRP A 177 3.73 8.06 -4.86
CA TRP A 177 3.39 8.72 -3.60
C TRP A 177 4.50 9.64 -3.08
N LYS A 178 5.73 9.13 -2.97
CA LYS A 178 6.86 9.94 -2.48
C LYS A 178 7.11 11.15 -3.38
N GLN A 179 7.09 10.98 -4.70
CA GLN A 179 7.38 12.08 -5.62
C GLN A 179 6.32 13.19 -5.53
N GLU A 180 5.07 12.82 -5.27
CA GLU A 180 3.95 13.76 -5.15
C GLU A 180 3.95 14.51 -3.80
N PHE A 181 4.28 13.83 -2.70
CA PHE A 181 4.10 14.36 -1.35
C PHE A 181 5.40 14.71 -0.62
N PHE A 182 6.57 14.49 -1.22
CA PHE A 182 7.84 14.88 -0.61
C PHE A 182 8.01 16.40 -0.64
N ASN A 183 8.23 17.01 0.52
CA ASN A 183 8.37 18.46 0.70
C ASN A 183 7.22 19.29 0.11
N ILE A 184 6.02 18.70 -0.01
CA ILE A 184 4.81 19.43 -0.38
C ILE A 184 4.42 20.36 0.77
N ASP A 185 4.00 21.58 0.47
CA ASP A 185 3.45 22.48 1.49
C ASP A 185 2.03 22.06 1.91
N ASP A 186 1.61 22.50 3.09
CA ASP A 186 0.32 22.09 3.66
C ASP A 186 -0.89 22.53 2.82
N PHE A 187 -0.79 23.68 2.12
CA PHE A 187 -1.86 24.16 1.25
C PHE A 187 -2.04 23.23 0.05
N LEU A 188 -0.94 22.88 -0.64
CA LEU A 188 -0.98 21.90 -1.72
C LEU A 188 -1.41 20.52 -1.22
N LEU A 189 -0.91 20.08 -0.07
CA LEU A 189 -1.31 18.79 0.53
C LEU A 189 -2.83 18.73 0.76
N LYS A 190 -3.40 19.79 1.35
CA LYS A 190 -4.85 19.89 1.59
C LYS A 190 -5.66 19.82 0.31
N ASN A 191 -5.15 20.43 -0.76
CA ASN A 191 -5.81 20.44 -2.07
C ASN A 191 -5.64 19.12 -2.84
N ARG A 192 -4.53 18.39 -2.62
CA ARG A 192 -4.21 17.11 -3.29
C ARG A 192 -4.90 15.91 -2.65
N LEU A 193 -5.07 15.90 -1.33
CA LEU A 193 -5.75 14.86 -0.57
C LEU A 193 -7.02 15.42 0.05
N ILE A 194 -8.15 15.05 -0.55
CA ILE A 194 -9.49 15.48 -0.15
C ILE A 194 -10.29 14.28 0.41
N PRO A 195 -11.32 14.54 1.24
CA PRO A 195 -12.14 13.45 1.76
C PRO A 195 -12.90 12.73 0.65
N LEU A 196 -13.20 11.45 0.89
CA LEU A 196 -14.24 10.74 0.13
C LEU A 196 -15.59 11.43 0.33
N VAL A 197 -16.45 11.45 -0.70
CA VAL A 197 -17.74 12.16 -0.68
C VAL A 197 -18.56 11.78 0.55
N ASP A 198 -18.62 10.48 0.87
CA ASP A 198 -19.39 9.95 1.99
C ASP A 198 -18.83 10.31 3.37
N LYS A 199 -17.58 10.79 3.45
CA LYS A 199 -16.95 11.24 4.70
C LYS A 199 -17.03 12.75 4.91
N GLN A 200 -17.51 13.53 3.96
CA GLN A 200 -17.56 14.99 4.08
C GLN A 200 -18.40 15.45 5.28
N GLU A 201 -19.54 14.81 5.52
CA GLU A 201 -20.43 15.17 6.65
C GLU A 201 -19.84 14.76 8.01
N SER A 202 -19.22 13.57 8.09
CA SER A 202 -18.55 13.10 9.32
C SER A 202 -17.37 14.01 9.69
N ILE A 203 -16.54 14.38 8.70
CA ILE A 203 -15.40 15.26 8.90
C ILE A 203 -15.83 16.69 9.21
N ALA A 204 -16.92 17.19 8.62
CA ALA A 204 -17.46 18.52 8.93
C ALA A 204 -17.95 18.64 10.39
N ASN A 205 -18.43 17.54 10.97
CA ASN A 205 -18.92 17.49 12.35
C ASN A 205 -17.79 17.26 13.37
N CYS A 206 -16.68 16.65 12.97
CA CYS A 206 -15.47 16.66 13.75
C CYS A 206 -14.84 18.05 13.65
N VAL A 207 -15.07 18.90 14.65
CA VAL A 207 -14.36 20.16 14.85
C VAL A 207 -12.87 19.84 15.09
N PHE A 208 -12.14 19.53 14.02
CA PHE A 208 -10.72 19.29 14.08
C PHE A 208 -10.05 20.65 14.17
N ASN A 209 -9.65 21.00 15.39
CA ASN A 209 -8.82 22.15 15.70
C ASN A 209 -7.62 22.18 14.72
N ASP A 210 -7.30 23.35 14.15
CA ASP A 210 -6.22 23.51 13.16
C ASP A 210 -4.88 22.90 13.63
N SER A 211 -4.70 22.76 14.96
CA SER A 211 -3.55 22.13 15.61
C SER A 211 -3.37 20.63 15.39
N LEU A 212 -4.38 19.90 14.91
CA LEU A 212 -4.22 18.49 14.50
C LEU A 212 -3.70 18.36 13.05
N TRP A 213 -3.58 19.49 12.34
CA TRP A 213 -3.16 19.55 10.94
C TRP A 213 -1.74 20.13 10.74
N ILE A 214 -1.03 20.47 11.83
CA ILE A 214 0.31 21.06 11.86
C ILE A 214 1.24 20.19 12.71
#